data_AF-A0A386H2P6-F1
#
_entry.id   AF-A0A386H2P6-F1
#
_cell.length_a   1.000
_cell.length_b   1.000
_cell.length_c   1.000
_cell.angle_alpha   90.00
_cell.angle_beta   90.00
_cell.angle_gamma   90.00
#
_symmetry.space_group_name_H-M   'P 1'
#
loop_
_entity.id
_entity.type
_entity.pdbx_description
1 polymer ?
#
loop_
_entity_poly.entity_id
_entity_poly.type
_entity_poly.pdbx_seq_one_letter_code
_entity_poly.pdbx_strand_id
1 'polypeptide(L)'
;MGKIKLFLNKRKFPILILVILALVIIGFGVYGYNKVQAYNNLITTANKYMDRDDYDKASALFEQSLKYKEDSSVEKNIKLAATLKKFKEIYDDGVKLASDKKYLGAIEKFKTIDKSGLKWYSNAQKEIKECKKQYIAQNMHLANDALKNNKYDDANKYLDDILKIDSNNEDAKNLKDSIDEAMNQKQENFKSEEEAKQVPQNNAEKANVKSNSNPINDKTNEYASKMREIDNKIYEIESQREGMYSGSEENRQALQRQIDLLKQKNDLIDQMQK
;
A
#
# COMPACT_ATOMS: atom_id res chain seq x y z
N MET A 1 105.76 23.09 -29.32
CA MET A 1 104.90 21.92 -29.67
C MET A 1 104.10 21.56 -28.42
N GLY A 2 102.78 21.44 -28.35
CA GLY A 2 101.73 21.42 -29.35
C GLY A 2 100.54 20.63 -28.77
N LYS A 3 99.53 21.35 -28.26
CA LYS A 3 98.09 21.05 -28.28
C LYS A 3 97.49 19.87 -27.47
N ILE A 4 96.60 20.28 -26.55
CA ILE A 4 95.28 19.70 -26.23
C ILE A 4 95.27 18.41 -25.37
N LYS A 5 95.32 18.59 -24.04
CA LYS A 5 94.63 17.70 -23.09
C LYS A 5 93.47 18.46 -22.43
N LEU A 6 92.47 18.81 -23.23
CA LEU A 6 91.26 19.46 -22.71
C LEU A 6 90.00 18.97 -23.45
N PHE A 7 89.84 17.64 -23.56
CA PHE A 7 88.66 17.07 -24.25
C PHE A 7 88.06 15.81 -23.61
N LEU A 8 88.34 15.52 -22.34
CA LEU A 8 87.77 14.34 -21.66
C LEU A 8 86.85 14.61 -20.47
N ASN A 9 86.57 15.88 -20.13
CA ASN A 9 85.62 16.21 -19.05
C ASN A 9 84.28 16.81 -19.53
N LYS A 10 84.13 17.12 -20.83
CA LYS A 10 82.90 17.73 -21.38
C LYS A 10 81.82 16.72 -21.78
N ARG A 11 82.14 15.42 -21.90
CA ARG A 11 81.18 14.36 -22.26
C ARG A 11 80.59 13.61 -21.05
N LYS A 12 81.24 13.66 -19.88
CA LYS A 12 80.74 13.02 -18.65
C LYS A 12 79.68 13.86 -17.93
N PHE A 13 79.82 15.19 -17.97
CA PHE A 13 78.84 16.13 -17.44
C PHE A 13 77.42 15.98 -18.06
N PRO A 14 77.24 15.92 -19.40
CA PRO A 14 75.92 15.74 -19.99
C PRO A 14 75.32 14.35 -19.71
N ILE A 15 76.15 13.31 -19.57
CA ILE A 15 75.70 11.96 -19.19
C ILE A 15 75.19 11.95 -17.74
N LEU A 16 75.89 12.61 -16.82
CA LEU A 16 75.46 12.74 -15.42
C LEU A 16 74.12 13.48 -15.31
N ILE A 17 73.92 14.55 -16.09
CA ILE A 17 72.66 15.30 -16.15
C ILE A 17 71.52 14.44 -16.69
N LEU A 18 71.76 13.62 -17.73
CA LEU A 18 70.79 12.68 -18.30
C LEU A 18 70.34 11.61 -17.28
N VAL A 19 71.27 11.09 -16.48
CA VAL A 19 70.97 10.10 -15.43
C VAL A 19 70.14 10.72 -14.31
N ILE A 20 70.45 11.95 -13.89
CA ILE A 20 69.64 12.67 -12.88
C ILE A 20 68.23 12.96 -13.42
N LEU A 21 68.11 13.40 -14.67
CA LEU A 21 66.81 13.58 -15.34
C LEU A 21 66.01 12.27 -15.40
N ALA A 22 66.65 11.16 -15.78
CA ALA A 22 65.99 9.85 -15.81
C ALA A 22 65.52 9.41 -14.40
N LEU A 23 66.33 9.61 -13.36
CA LEU A 23 65.96 9.29 -11.98
C LEU A 23 64.82 10.19 -11.45
N VAL A 24 64.80 11.47 -11.82
CA VAL A 24 63.69 12.38 -11.51
C VAL A 24 62.42 11.93 -12.22
N ILE A 25 62.49 11.55 -13.49
CA ILE A 25 61.33 11.04 -14.27
C ILE A 25 60.82 9.71 -13.70
N ILE A 26 61.70 8.79 -13.33
CA ILE A 26 61.33 7.50 -12.71
C ILE A 26 60.74 7.74 -11.31
N GLY A 27 61.36 8.60 -10.50
CA GLY A 27 60.85 8.96 -9.17
C GLY A 27 59.48 9.63 -9.24
N PHE A 28 59.29 10.60 -10.15
CA PHE A 28 58.00 11.22 -10.41
C PHE A 28 56.98 10.24 -10.99
N GLY A 29 57.42 9.31 -11.86
CA GLY A 29 56.57 8.30 -12.48
C GLY A 29 56.04 7.27 -11.48
N VAL A 30 56.91 6.74 -10.62
CA VAL A 30 56.53 5.80 -9.55
C VAL A 30 55.65 6.48 -8.51
N TYR A 31 55.97 7.71 -8.11
CA TYR A 31 55.14 8.49 -7.19
C TYR A 31 53.76 8.79 -7.79
N GLY A 32 53.69 9.20 -9.06
CA GLY A 32 52.44 9.44 -9.78
C GLY A 32 51.61 8.17 -9.94
N TYR A 33 52.23 7.03 -10.25
CA TYR A 33 51.56 5.74 -10.38
C TYR A 33 50.91 5.30 -9.05
N ASN A 34 51.65 5.36 -7.95
CA ASN A 34 51.13 5.00 -6.63
C ASN A 34 49.95 5.91 -6.21
N LYS A 35 50.03 7.21 -6.55
CA LYS A 35 48.96 8.17 -6.27
C LYS A 35 47.68 7.86 -7.05
N VAL A 36 47.79 7.52 -8.33
CA VAL A 36 46.66 7.14 -9.20
C VAL A 36 46.05 5.81 -8.77
N GLN A 37 46.88 4.82 -8.41
CA GLN A 37 46.40 3.52 -7.96
C GLN A 37 45.64 3.63 -6.64
N ALA A 38 46.17 4.39 -5.67
CA ALA A 38 45.50 4.65 -4.40
C ALA A 38 44.15 5.34 -4.61
N TYR A 39 44.09 6.36 -5.47
CA TYR A 39 42.84 7.02 -5.86
C TYR A 39 41.83 6.01 -6.43
N ASN A 40 42.21 5.24 -7.45
CA ASN A 40 41.31 4.29 -8.10
C ASN A 40 40.80 3.20 -7.14
N ASN A 41 41.66 2.72 -6.23
CA ASN A 41 41.27 1.76 -5.20
C ASN A 41 40.23 2.35 -4.23
N LEU A 42 40.39 3.60 -3.81
CA LEU A 42 39.43 4.29 -2.95
C LEU A 42 38.08 4.46 -3.67
N ILE A 43 38.07 4.91 -4.92
CA ILE A 43 36.84 5.04 -5.73
C ILE A 43 36.14 3.67 -5.89
N THR A 44 36.89 2.64 -6.25
CA THR A 44 36.34 1.28 -6.43
C THR A 44 35.73 0.75 -5.15
N THR A 45 36.38 1.00 -4.01
CA THR A 45 35.90 0.54 -2.71
C THR A 45 34.69 1.36 -2.24
N ALA A 46 34.68 2.67 -2.46
CA ALA A 46 33.54 3.54 -2.18
C ALA A 46 32.29 3.09 -2.96
N ASN A 47 32.44 2.81 -4.26
CA ASN A 47 31.35 2.28 -5.10
C ASN A 47 30.82 0.95 -4.57
N LYS A 48 31.69 0.03 -4.11
CA LYS A 48 31.23 -1.22 -3.48
C LYS A 48 30.41 -0.98 -2.21
N TYR A 49 30.73 0.07 -1.44
CA TYR A 49 29.94 0.45 -0.28
C TYR A 49 28.62 1.13 -0.67
N MET A 50 28.59 1.92 -1.76
CA MET A 50 27.34 2.43 -2.34
C MET A 50 26.38 1.29 -2.71
N ASP A 51 26.90 0.25 -3.37
CA ASP A 51 26.10 -0.92 -3.78
C ASP A 51 25.54 -1.70 -2.59
N ARG A 52 26.25 -1.66 -1.45
CA ARG A 52 25.89 -2.30 -0.17
C ARG A 52 25.08 -1.40 0.75
N ASP A 53 24.68 -0.21 0.30
CA ASP A 53 23.93 0.79 1.07
C ASP A 53 24.65 1.34 2.31
N ASP A 54 25.97 1.17 2.38
CA ASP A 54 26.82 1.72 3.44
C ASP A 54 27.33 3.09 3.00
N TYR A 55 26.40 4.04 2.91
CA TYR A 55 26.66 5.37 2.35
C TYR A 55 27.62 6.22 3.19
N ASP A 56 27.71 5.95 4.48
CA ASP A 56 28.67 6.60 5.38
C ASP A 56 30.10 6.18 5.03
N LYS A 57 30.37 4.88 4.88
CA LYS A 57 31.69 4.40 4.45
C LYS A 57 32.01 4.81 3.02
N ALA A 58 31.01 4.82 2.13
CA ALA A 58 31.19 5.31 0.76
C ALA A 58 31.63 6.77 0.73
N SER A 59 30.92 7.65 1.43
CA SER A 59 31.23 9.09 1.54
C SER A 59 32.65 9.31 2.08
N ALA A 60 33.00 8.64 3.18
CA ALA A 60 34.33 8.76 3.79
C ALA A 60 35.47 8.32 2.85
N LEU A 61 35.25 7.31 1.99
CA LEU A 61 36.24 6.87 1.02
C LEU A 61 36.34 7.80 -0.20
N PHE A 62 35.21 8.36 -0.65
CA PHE A 62 35.23 9.41 -1.67
C PHE A 62 35.96 10.66 -1.19
N GLU A 63 35.72 11.12 0.03
CA GLU A 63 36.45 12.25 0.64
C GLU A 63 37.95 11.96 0.76
N GLN A 64 38.34 10.74 1.14
CA GLN A 64 39.73 10.33 1.15
C GLN A 64 40.36 10.37 -0.25
N SER A 65 39.61 9.99 -1.29
CA SER A 65 40.11 10.01 -2.67
C SER A 65 40.40 11.45 -3.16
N LEU A 66 39.64 12.45 -2.69
CA LEU A 66 39.85 13.86 -3.04
C LEU A 66 41.20 14.40 -2.54
N LYS A 67 41.82 13.77 -1.53
CA LYS A 67 43.19 14.11 -1.08
C LYS A 67 44.25 13.84 -2.16
N TYR A 68 43.94 12.95 -3.10
CA TYR A 68 44.85 12.58 -4.18
C TYR A 68 44.64 13.48 -5.41
N LYS A 69 43.40 13.83 -5.73
CA LYS A 69 43.05 14.66 -6.88
C LYS A 69 41.67 15.27 -6.68
N GLU A 70 41.52 16.55 -7.00
CA GLU A 70 40.20 17.17 -7.15
C GLU A 70 39.45 16.57 -8.34
N ASP A 71 38.26 16.03 -8.08
CA ASP A 71 37.45 15.38 -9.09
C ASP A 71 35.98 15.67 -8.86
N SER A 72 35.39 16.49 -9.74
CA SER A 72 34.00 16.90 -9.63
C SER A 72 33.01 15.71 -9.72
N SER A 73 33.41 14.58 -10.31
CA SER A 73 32.59 13.37 -10.31
C SER A 73 32.52 12.74 -8.91
N VAL A 74 33.62 12.79 -8.15
CA VAL A 74 33.70 12.30 -6.78
C VAL A 74 32.87 13.17 -5.85
N GLU A 75 32.94 14.49 -5.99
CA GLU A 75 32.08 15.40 -5.23
C GLU A 75 30.58 15.15 -5.48
N LYS A 76 30.21 14.86 -6.74
CA LYS A 76 28.84 14.44 -7.08
C LYS A 76 28.48 13.12 -6.39
N ASN A 77 29.39 12.16 -6.33
CA ASN A 77 29.16 10.89 -5.65
C ASN A 77 29.02 11.03 -4.13
N ILE A 78 29.76 11.95 -3.49
CA ILE A 78 29.57 12.27 -2.06
C ILE A 78 28.15 12.81 -1.83
N LYS A 79 27.71 13.76 -2.67
CA LYS A 79 26.34 14.31 -2.59
C LYS A 79 25.29 13.23 -2.84
N LEU A 80 25.52 12.34 -3.81
CA LEU A 80 24.64 11.21 -4.08
C LEU A 80 24.54 10.26 -2.88
N ALA A 81 25.68 9.90 -2.26
CA ALA A 81 25.71 9.05 -1.06
C ALA A 81 24.89 9.65 0.09
N ALA A 82 25.06 10.95 0.35
CA ALA A 82 24.28 11.66 1.37
C ALA A 82 22.77 11.64 1.08
N THR A 83 22.38 11.86 -0.18
CA THR A 83 20.99 11.80 -0.62
C THR A 83 20.41 10.39 -0.46
N LEU A 84 21.13 9.35 -0.89
CA LEU A 84 20.67 7.97 -0.77
C LEU A 84 20.58 7.51 0.68
N LYS A 85 21.47 7.98 1.56
CA LYS A 85 21.37 7.76 3.01
C LYS A 85 20.05 8.28 3.57
N LYS A 86 19.73 9.54 3.29
CA LYS A 86 18.48 10.15 3.73
C LYS A 86 17.26 9.37 3.22
N PHE A 87 17.25 8.97 1.95
CA PHE A 87 16.14 8.20 1.40
C PHE A 87 16.04 6.78 1.97
N LYS A 88 17.16 6.13 2.28
CA LYS A 88 17.15 4.85 2.99
C LYS A 88 16.49 5.01 4.38
N GLU A 89 16.87 6.03 5.13
CA GLU A 89 16.27 6.28 6.45
C GLU A 89 14.75 6.54 6.35
N ILE A 90 14.33 7.35 5.38
CA ILE A 90 12.90 7.60 5.10
C ILE A 90 12.18 6.30 4.70
N TYR A 91 12.82 5.46 3.88
CA TYR A 91 12.27 4.18 3.46
C TYR A 91 12.09 3.23 4.65
N ASP A 92 13.12 3.08 5.47
CA ASP A 92 13.09 2.22 6.67
C ASP A 92 12.01 2.68 7.65
N ASP A 93 11.86 4.00 7.85
CA ASP A 93 10.77 4.61 8.62
C ASP A 93 9.38 4.27 8.04
N GLY A 94 9.23 4.37 6.71
CA GLY A 94 7.99 4.02 6.02
C GLY A 94 7.63 2.55 6.19
N VAL A 95 8.61 1.65 6.06
CA VAL A 95 8.43 0.20 6.27
C VAL A 95 7.98 -0.09 7.70
N LYS A 96 8.57 0.58 8.70
CA LYS A 96 8.16 0.43 10.11
C LYS A 96 6.71 0.89 10.34
N LEU A 97 6.31 2.01 9.74
CA LEU A 97 4.92 2.46 9.80
C LEU A 97 3.96 1.46 9.14
N ALA A 98 4.35 0.89 7.99
CA ALA A 98 3.55 -0.11 7.29
C ALA A 98 3.39 -1.40 8.12
N SER A 99 4.46 -1.87 8.78
CA SER A 99 4.38 -3.02 9.69
C SER A 99 3.48 -2.76 10.90
N ASP A 100 3.42 -1.52 11.37
CA ASP A 100 2.51 -1.08 12.43
C ASP A 100 1.06 -0.86 11.93
N LYS A 101 0.76 -1.22 10.68
CA LYS A 101 -0.52 -0.98 9.98
C LYS A 101 -0.90 0.51 9.87
N LYS A 102 0.04 1.42 10.05
CA LYS A 102 -0.15 2.87 9.89
C LYS A 102 0.03 3.25 8.41
N TYR A 103 -0.80 2.67 7.54
CA TYR A 103 -0.60 2.71 6.09
C TYR A 103 -0.57 4.12 5.51
N LEU A 104 -1.45 5.03 5.96
CA LEU A 104 -1.43 6.42 5.48
C LEU A 104 -0.14 7.14 5.85
N GLY A 105 0.35 6.96 7.09
CA GLY A 105 1.63 7.53 7.52
C GLY A 105 2.82 6.95 6.73
N ALA A 106 2.79 5.66 6.44
CA ALA A 106 3.79 5.00 5.59
C ALA A 106 3.80 5.58 4.17
N ILE A 107 2.61 5.72 3.55
CA ILE A 107 2.45 6.32 2.22
C ILE A 107 3.04 7.73 2.19
N GLU A 108 2.74 8.57 3.18
CA GLU A 108 3.28 9.93 3.24
C GLU A 108 4.80 9.94 3.36
N LYS A 109 5.39 9.06 4.18
CA LYS A 109 6.86 8.90 4.23
C LYS A 109 7.43 8.50 2.87
N PHE A 110 6.91 7.45 2.25
CA PHE A 110 7.40 6.96 0.96
C PHE A 110 7.28 7.99 -0.17
N LYS A 111 6.23 8.82 -0.18
CA LYS A 111 6.06 9.90 -1.17
C LYS A 111 7.16 10.96 -1.13
N THR A 112 7.87 11.12 -0.01
CA THR A 112 8.99 12.06 0.10
C THR A 112 10.25 11.58 -0.62
N ILE A 113 10.31 10.31 -1.01
CA ILE A 113 11.40 9.77 -1.82
C ILE A 113 11.11 10.09 -3.28
N ASP A 114 11.96 10.93 -3.89
CA ASP A 114 11.88 11.29 -5.30
C ASP A 114 12.79 10.41 -6.18
N LYS A 115 12.76 10.62 -7.50
CA LYS A 115 13.49 9.81 -8.48
C LYS A 115 15.01 9.78 -8.27
N SER A 116 15.60 10.77 -7.59
CA SER A 116 17.02 10.78 -7.25
C SER A 116 17.39 9.73 -6.20
N GLY A 117 16.41 9.15 -5.51
CA GLY A 117 16.58 8.01 -4.59
C GLY A 117 16.83 6.68 -5.27
N LEU A 118 16.86 6.63 -6.61
CA LEU A 118 17.18 5.43 -7.40
C LEU A 118 16.36 4.21 -6.98
N LYS A 119 17.01 3.18 -6.42
CA LYS A 119 16.34 1.96 -5.97
C LYS A 119 15.34 2.21 -4.85
N TRP A 120 15.61 3.18 -3.95
CA TRP A 120 14.69 3.54 -2.87
C TRP A 120 13.39 4.12 -3.41
N TYR A 121 13.45 4.89 -4.50
CA TYR A 121 12.25 5.37 -5.18
C TYR A 121 11.42 4.20 -5.72
N SER A 122 12.04 3.29 -6.47
CA SER A 122 11.34 2.12 -7.04
C SER A 122 10.70 1.26 -5.94
N ASN A 123 11.43 1.02 -4.85
CA ASN A 123 10.92 0.27 -3.71
C ASN A 123 9.77 1.03 -3.02
N ALA A 124 9.92 2.32 -2.77
CA ALA A 124 8.87 3.16 -2.17
C ALA A 124 7.59 3.16 -2.99
N GLN A 125 7.67 3.22 -4.34
CA GLN A 125 6.49 3.14 -5.20
C GLN A 125 5.79 1.78 -5.11
N LYS A 126 6.52 0.68 -4.89
CA LYS A 126 5.93 -0.65 -4.65
C LYS A 126 5.23 -0.69 -3.30
N GLU A 127 5.90 -0.21 -2.25
CA GLU A 127 5.34 -0.17 -0.90
C GLU A 127 4.10 0.75 -0.80
N ILE A 128 4.07 1.88 -1.52
CA ILE A 128 2.89 2.74 -1.61
C ILE A 128 1.70 1.96 -2.19
N LYS A 129 1.92 1.18 -3.26
CA LYS A 129 0.85 0.38 -3.87
C LYS A 129 0.33 -0.67 -2.89
N GLU A 130 1.23 -1.37 -2.19
CA GLU A 130 0.85 -2.37 -1.21
C GLU A 130 0.12 -1.75 -0.01
N CYS A 131 0.63 -0.65 0.54
CA CYS A 131 -0.03 0.07 1.64
C CYS A 131 -1.44 0.52 1.26
N LYS A 132 -1.65 1.04 0.03
CA LYS A 132 -2.98 1.40 -0.45
C LYS A 132 -3.91 0.19 -0.49
N LYS A 133 -3.44 -0.93 -1.05
CA LYS A 133 -4.21 -2.18 -1.11
C LYS A 133 -4.61 -2.67 0.29
N GLN A 134 -3.67 -2.71 1.22
CA GLN A 134 -3.91 -3.13 2.60
C GLN A 134 -4.87 -2.19 3.33
N TYR A 135 -4.70 -0.87 3.15
CA TYR A 135 -5.60 0.13 3.72
C TYR A 135 -7.04 -0.02 3.21
N ILE A 136 -7.21 -0.23 1.90
CA ILE A 136 -8.53 -0.45 1.29
C ILE A 136 -9.16 -1.73 1.85
N ALA A 137 -8.41 -2.84 1.88
CA ALA A 137 -8.89 -4.11 2.41
C ALA A 137 -9.31 -4.00 3.90
N GLN A 138 -8.52 -3.30 4.72
CA GLN A 138 -8.84 -3.07 6.12
C GLN A 138 -10.13 -2.25 6.29
N ASN A 139 -10.28 -1.14 5.55
CA ASN A 139 -11.48 -0.32 5.63
C ASN A 139 -12.71 -1.04 5.09
N MET A 140 -12.54 -1.88 4.05
CA MET A 140 -13.64 -2.69 3.52
C MET A 140 -14.11 -3.72 4.56
N HIS A 141 -13.20 -4.33 5.31
CA HIS A 141 -13.55 -5.21 6.42
C HIS A 141 -14.32 -4.46 7.52
N LEU A 142 -13.82 -3.29 7.94
CA LEU A 142 -14.47 -2.47 8.95
C LEU A 142 -15.86 -1.99 8.53
N ALA A 143 -16.04 -1.62 7.25
CA ALA A 143 -17.33 -1.26 6.69
C ALA A 143 -18.32 -2.43 6.77
N ASN A 144 -17.90 -3.63 6.35
CA ASN A 144 -18.74 -4.82 6.42
C ASN A 144 -19.09 -5.20 7.87
N ASP A 145 -18.15 -5.09 8.80
CA ASP A 145 -18.43 -5.33 10.22
C ASP A 145 -19.40 -4.31 10.81
N ALA A 146 -19.26 -3.03 10.44
CA ALA A 146 -20.19 -1.98 10.85
C ALA A 146 -21.60 -2.27 10.32
N LEU A 147 -21.72 -2.75 9.07
CA LEU A 147 -23.00 -3.13 8.47
C LEU A 147 -23.68 -4.30 9.19
N LYS A 148 -22.93 -5.35 9.52
CA LYS A 148 -23.44 -6.48 10.33
C LYS A 148 -24.01 -6.01 11.67
N ASN A 149 -23.46 -4.93 12.22
CA ASN A 149 -23.90 -4.32 13.47
C ASN A 149 -24.92 -3.17 13.28
N ASN A 150 -25.49 -3.00 12.09
CA ASN A 150 -26.43 -1.92 11.73
C ASN A 150 -25.88 -0.49 11.94
N LYS A 151 -24.55 -0.32 11.93
CA LYS A 151 -23.87 0.97 12.08
C LYS A 151 -23.58 1.59 10.72
N TYR A 152 -24.61 2.09 10.05
CA TYR A 152 -24.52 2.59 8.67
C TYR A 152 -23.60 3.82 8.53
N ASP A 153 -23.63 4.75 9.49
CA ASP A 153 -22.76 5.93 9.48
C ASP A 153 -21.27 5.56 9.55
N ASP A 154 -20.93 4.60 10.42
CA ASP A 154 -19.55 4.08 10.54
C ASP A 154 -19.13 3.39 9.24
N ALA A 155 -20.01 2.57 8.65
CA ALA A 155 -19.74 1.91 7.38
C ALA A 155 -19.46 2.92 6.25
N ASN A 156 -20.31 3.94 6.14
CA ASN A 156 -20.15 5.00 5.15
C ASN A 156 -18.83 5.77 5.33
N LYS A 157 -18.41 6.03 6.57
CA LYS A 157 -17.13 6.67 6.85
C LYS A 157 -15.94 5.84 6.36
N TYR A 158 -15.95 4.52 6.60
CA TYR A 158 -14.88 3.64 6.11
C TYR A 158 -14.85 3.56 4.58
N LEU A 159 -16.01 3.58 3.93
CA LEU A 159 -16.12 3.60 2.46
C LEU A 159 -15.65 4.93 1.87
N ASP A 160 -15.93 6.05 2.52
CA ASP A 160 -15.37 7.35 2.12
C ASP A 160 -13.85 7.37 2.24
N ASP A 161 -13.31 6.75 3.29
CA ASP A 161 -11.87 6.63 3.46
C ASP A 161 -11.21 5.76 2.36
N ILE A 162 -11.91 4.76 1.83
CA ILE A 162 -11.48 4.01 0.63
C ILE A 162 -11.48 4.93 -0.60
N LEU A 163 -12.57 5.66 -0.83
CA LEU A 163 -12.74 6.51 -2.02
C LEU A 163 -11.77 7.71 -2.06
N LYS A 164 -11.25 8.15 -0.91
CA LYS A 164 -10.14 9.13 -0.85
C LYS A 164 -8.83 8.57 -1.43
N ILE A 165 -8.62 7.26 -1.35
CA ILE A 165 -7.39 6.59 -1.83
C ILE A 165 -7.55 6.10 -3.26
N ASP A 166 -8.73 5.58 -3.58
CA ASP A 166 -9.13 5.09 -4.90
C ASP A 166 -10.56 5.55 -5.20
N SER A 167 -10.68 6.70 -5.86
CA SER A 167 -11.96 7.30 -6.21
C SER A 167 -12.78 6.48 -7.19
N ASN A 168 -12.18 5.47 -7.83
CA ASN A 168 -12.82 4.59 -8.80
C ASN A 168 -13.06 3.19 -8.24
N ASN A 169 -12.93 2.99 -6.92
CA ASN A 169 -13.21 1.71 -6.29
C ASN A 169 -14.69 1.33 -6.43
N GLU A 170 -14.99 0.38 -7.32
CA GLU A 170 -16.36 -0.06 -7.62
C GLU A 170 -17.01 -0.73 -6.41
N ASP A 171 -16.26 -1.57 -5.68
CA ASP A 171 -16.76 -2.27 -4.49
C ASP A 171 -17.27 -1.27 -3.44
N ALA A 172 -16.50 -0.19 -3.17
CA ALA A 172 -16.88 0.81 -2.20
C ALA A 172 -18.11 1.62 -2.64
N LYS A 173 -18.20 1.96 -3.94
CA LYS A 173 -19.37 2.67 -4.49
C LYS A 173 -20.63 1.82 -4.39
N ASN A 174 -20.58 0.58 -4.87
CA ASN A 174 -21.70 -0.35 -4.85
C ASN A 174 -22.21 -0.61 -3.42
N LEU A 175 -21.29 -0.70 -2.45
CA LEU A 175 -21.68 -0.90 -1.06
C LEU A 175 -22.34 0.33 -0.45
N LYS A 176 -21.91 1.55 -0.80
CA LYS A 176 -22.61 2.79 -0.41
C LYS A 176 -24.01 2.86 -0.97
N ASP A 177 -24.19 2.56 -2.26
CA ASP A 177 -25.51 2.54 -2.90
C ASP A 177 -26.45 1.55 -2.18
N SER A 178 -25.93 0.37 -1.84
CA SER A 178 -26.68 -0.66 -1.08
C SER A 178 -27.09 -0.18 0.33
N ILE A 179 -26.24 0.62 0.98
CA ILE A 179 -26.54 1.22 2.29
C ILE A 179 -27.66 2.24 2.16
N ASP A 180 -27.58 3.12 1.17
CA ASP A 180 -28.57 4.17 0.94
C ASP A 180 -29.96 3.58 0.63
N GLU A 181 -30.01 2.52 -0.18
CA GLU A 181 -31.24 1.74 -0.42
C GLU A 181 -31.82 1.15 0.87
N ALA A 182 -30.97 0.50 1.69
CA ALA A 182 -31.41 -0.11 2.94
C ALA A 182 -31.91 0.92 3.97
N MET A 183 -31.31 2.11 4.02
CA MET A 183 -31.74 3.20 4.90
C MET A 183 -33.08 3.78 4.46
N ASN A 184 -33.27 4.01 3.16
CA ASN A 184 -34.53 4.51 2.61
C ASN A 184 -35.70 3.55 2.86
N GLN A 185 -35.49 2.24 2.65
CA GLN A 185 -36.50 1.21 2.94
C GLN A 185 -36.87 1.17 4.44
N LYS A 186 -35.89 1.31 5.34
CA LYS A 186 -36.17 1.40 6.78
C LYS A 186 -37.05 2.60 7.10
N GLN A 187 -36.79 3.75 6.47
CA GLN A 187 -37.53 4.98 6.71
C GLN A 187 -38.97 4.94 6.19
N GLU A 188 -39.21 4.26 5.05
CA GLU A 188 -40.56 4.01 4.52
C GLU A 188 -41.36 3.04 5.40
N ASN A 189 -40.71 1.98 5.91
CA ASN A 189 -41.35 1.03 6.82
C ASN A 189 -41.76 1.67 8.16
N PHE A 190 -40.94 2.57 8.72
CA PHE A 190 -41.29 3.30 9.94
C PHE A 190 -42.47 4.27 9.75
N LYS A 191 -42.56 4.98 8.60
CA LYS A 191 -43.71 5.84 8.28
C LYS A 191 -45.00 5.03 8.12
N SER A 192 -44.91 3.88 7.46
CA SER A 192 -46.04 2.97 7.23
C SER A 192 -46.58 2.38 8.55
N GLU A 193 -45.70 2.06 9.52
CA GLU A 193 -46.09 1.56 10.84
C GLU A 193 -46.68 2.64 11.77
N GLU A 194 -46.29 3.91 11.63
CA GLU A 194 -46.89 5.03 12.37
C GLU A 194 -48.28 5.40 11.83
N GLU A 195 -48.48 5.35 10.51
CA GLU A 195 -49.79 5.60 9.88
C GLU A 195 -50.80 4.48 10.21
N ALA A 196 -50.36 3.23 10.34
CA ALA A 196 -51.19 2.10 10.76
C ALA A 196 -51.67 2.17 12.22
N LYS A 197 -50.99 2.94 13.08
CA LYS A 197 -51.35 3.13 14.50
C LYS A 197 -52.34 4.27 14.76
N GLN A 198 -52.73 5.05 13.74
CA GLN A 198 -53.62 6.21 13.87
C GLN A 198 -55.07 6.01 13.40
N VAL A 199 -55.52 4.78 13.09
CA VAL A 199 -56.94 4.55 12.74
C VAL A 199 -57.79 4.46 14.03
N PRO A 200 -58.78 5.34 14.26
CA PRO A 200 -59.63 5.29 15.45
C PRO A 200 -60.57 4.07 15.41
N GLN A 201 -60.59 3.30 16.50
CA GLN A 201 -61.65 2.34 16.80
C GLN A 201 -63.02 3.04 16.83
N ASN A 202 -63.86 2.79 15.82
CA ASN A 202 -65.30 2.88 15.97
C ASN A 202 -65.96 1.88 15.03
N ASN A 203 -66.46 0.78 15.61
CA ASN A 203 -67.79 0.22 15.40
C ASN A 203 -67.80 -1.22 15.94
N ALA A 204 -68.23 -1.34 17.19
CA ALA A 204 -68.73 -2.58 17.75
C ALA A 204 -70.26 -2.52 17.79
N GLU A 205 -70.87 -3.69 17.58
CA GLU A 205 -72.29 -4.07 17.77
C GLU A 205 -73.27 -3.71 16.62
N LYS A 206 -74.03 -4.63 16.01
CA LYS A 206 -74.47 -6.01 16.33
C LYS A 206 -75.00 -6.70 15.06
N ALA A 207 -74.80 -8.02 14.92
CA ALA A 207 -75.85 -9.03 14.67
C ALA A 207 -75.32 -10.34 14.02
N ASN A 208 -75.04 -11.32 14.90
CA ASN A 208 -75.33 -12.75 14.81
C ASN A 208 -75.87 -13.37 13.49
N VAL A 209 -75.10 -14.25 12.82
CA VAL A 209 -75.55 -15.56 12.27
C VAL A 209 -74.38 -16.58 12.22
N LYS A 210 -74.63 -17.75 12.81
CA LYS A 210 -74.03 -19.10 12.69
C LYS A 210 -72.88 -19.38 11.68
N SER A 211 -71.87 -20.05 12.25
CA SER A 211 -71.11 -21.22 11.75
C SER A 211 -70.69 -21.24 10.27
N ASN A 212 -69.40 -21.01 10.02
CA ASN A 212 -68.61 -21.87 9.13
C ASN A 212 -67.11 -21.65 9.36
N SER A 213 -66.36 -22.76 9.44
CA SER A 213 -64.90 -22.81 9.43
C SER A 213 -64.36 -22.11 8.17
N ASN A 214 -63.59 -21.02 8.34
CA ASN A 214 -63.03 -20.25 7.23
C ASN A 214 -61.53 -20.59 7.02
N PRO A 215 -61.07 -20.81 5.78
CA PRO A 215 -59.75 -21.36 5.45
C PRO A 215 -58.66 -20.27 5.34
N ILE A 216 -58.60 -19.34 6.31
CA ILE A 216 -57.66 -18.20 6.28
C ILE A 216 -56.32 -18.54 6.97
N ASN A 217 -56.24 -19.63 7.73
CA ASN A 217 -55.04 -20.00 8.50
C ASN A 217 -54.01 -20.86 7.74
N ASP A 218 -54.22 -21.18 6.45
CA ASP A 218 -53.34 -22.13 5.73
C ASP A 218 -52.20 -21.41 4.98
N LYS A 219 -52.52 -20.35 4.24
CA LYS A 219 -51.52 -19.57 3.46
C LYS A 219 -50.51 -18.84 4.35
N THR A 220 -50.95 -18.27 5.47
CA THR A 220 -50.06 -17.56 6.41
C THR A 220 -49.07 -18.52 7.07
N ASN A 221 -49.48 -19.77 7.35
CA ASN A 221 -48.60 -20.81 7.86
C ASN A 221 -47.62 -21.33 6.79
N GLU A 222 -48.03 -21.35 5.51
CA GLU A 222 -47.16 -21.71 4.39
C GLU A 222 -46.03 -20.67 4.19
N TYR A 223 -46.36 -19.38 4.20
CA TYR A 223 -45.38 -18.29 4.07
C TYR A 223 -44.39 -18.25 5.25
N ALA A 224 -44.90 -18.42 6.48
CA ALA A 224 -44.04 -18.50 7.66
C ALA A 224 -43.08 -19.69 7.60
N SER A 225 -43.52 -20.83 7.06
CA SER A 225 -42.68 -22.03 6.88
C SER A 225 -41.58 -21.81 5.83
N LYS A 226 -41.92 -21.19 4.70
CA LYS A 226 -40.96 -20.81 3.65
C LYS A 226 -39.91 -19.81 4.14
N MET A 227 -40.29 -18.83 4.96
CA MET A 227 -39.33 -17.90 5.58
C MET A 227 -38.35 -18.60 6.52
N ARG A 228 -38.83 -19.51 7.38
CA ARG A 228 -37.96 -20.31 8.25
C ARG A 228 -36.98 -21.18 7.46
N GLU A 229 -37.42 -21.72 6.33
CA GLU A 229 -36.54 -22.49 5.44
C GLU A 229 -35.44 -21.62 4.82
N ILE A 230 -35.77 -20.39 4.40
CA ILE A 230 -34.78 -19.43 3.91
C ILE A 230 -33.79 -19.04 5.01
N ASP A 231 -34.27 -18.79 6.23
CA ASP A 231 -33.42 -18.44 7.38
C ASP A 231 -32.43 -19.56 7.72
N ASN A 232 -32.87 -20.81 7.68
CA ASN A 232 -32.00 -21.96 7.88
C ASN A 232 -30.92 -22.07 6.78
N LYS A 233 -31.27 -21.83 5.51
CA LYS A 233 -30.31 -21.84 4.40
C LYS A 233 -29.29 -20.71 4.50
N ILE A 234 -29.71 -19.53 4.95
CA ILE A 234 -28.79 -18.41 5.21
C ILE A 234 -27.81 -18.78 6.32
N TYR A 235 -28.30 -19.37 7.42
CA TYR A 235 -27.47 -19.82 8.52
C TYR A 235 -26.45 -20.89 8.10
N GLU A 236 -26.84 -21.86 7.26
CA GLU A 236 -25.91 -22.87 6.72
C GLU A 236 -24.81 -22.24 5.86
N ILE A 237 -25.16 -21.27 5.02
CA ILE A 237 -24.19 -20.53 4.20
C ILE A 237 -23.23 -19.74 5.11
N GLU A 238 -23.74 -19.07 6.14
CA GLU A 238 -22.91 -18.33 7.09
C GLU A 238 -21.92 -19.25 7.82
N SER A 239 -22.39 -20.40 8.29
CA SER A 239 -21.53 -21.40 8.94
C SER A 239 -20.48 -21.98 7.99
N GLN A 240 -20.83 -22.23 6.72
CA GLN A 240 -19.85 -22.68 5.71
C GLN A 240 -18.77 -21.63 5.43
N ARG A 241 -19.13 -20.34 5.52
CA ARG A 241 -18.21 -19.24 5.28
C ARG A 241 -17.25 -19.00 6.45
N GLU A 242 -17.55 -19.49 7.65
CA GLU A 242 -16.63 -19.43 8.80
C GLU A 242 -15.38 -20.27 8.55
N GLY A 243 -14.32 -19.63 8.08
CA GLY A 243 -13.04 -20.25 7.74
C GLY A 243 -12.64 -20.14 6.27
N MET A 244 -13.53 -19.63 5.41
CA MET A 244 -13.20 -19.35 4.02
C MET A 244 -12.36 -18.06 3.89
N TYR A 245 -11.35 -18.09 3.03
CA TYR A 245 -10.62 -16.88 2.66
C TYR A 245 -11.56 -15.90 1.94
N SER A 246 -11.63 -14.66 2.41
CA SER A 246 -12.64 -13.70 1.95
C SER A 246 -12.58 -13.39 0.46
N GLY A 247 -11.41 -13.50 -0.17
CA GLY A 247 -11.20 -13.26 -1.59
C GLY A 247 -11.38 -14.48 -2.50
N SER A 248 -11.67 -15.67 -1.95
CA SER A 248 -11.85 -16.89 -2.75
C SER A 248 -13.13 -16.82 -3.58
N GLU A 249 -13.10 -17.43 -4.76
CA GLU A 249 -14.30 -17.56 -5.61
C GLU A 249 -15.43 -18.28 -4.87
N GLU A 250 -15.10 -19.25 -4.03
CA GLU A 250 -16.06 -19.99 -3.21
C GLU A 250 -16.79 -19.08 -2.22
N ASN A 251 -16.09 -18.16 -1.56
CA ASN A 251 -16.71 -17.19 -0.65
C ASN A 251 -17.57 -16.17 -1.40
N ARG A 252 -17.16 -15.74 -2.61
CA ARG A 252 -17.97 -14.85 -3.46
C ARG A 252 -19.26 -15.52 -3.90
N GLN A 253 -19.18 -16.77 -4.33
CA GLN A 253 -20.36 -17.56 -4.71
C GLN A 253 -21.29 -17.79 -3.51
N ALA A 254 -20.74 -18.07 -2.33
CA ALA A 254 -21.53 -18.22 -1.11
C ALA A 254 -22.25 -16.91 -0.73
N LEU A 255 -21.57 -15.77 -0.86
CA LEU A 255 -22.17 -14.45 -0.65
C LEU A 255 -23.27 -14.15 -1.66
N GLN A 256 -23.08 -14.49 -2.94
CA GLN A 256 -24.11 -14.30 -3.96
C GLN A 256 -25.37 -15.12 -3.66
N ARG A 257 -25.21 -16.39 -3.28
CA ARG A 257 -26.34 -17.25 -2.87
C ARG A 257 -27.09 -16.69 -1.66
N GLN A 258 -26.36 -16.12 -0.69
CA GLN A 258 -26.97 -15.47 0.47
C GLN A 258 -27.82 -14.26 0.06
N ILE A 259 -27.30 -13.42 -0.86
CA ILE A 259 -28.04 -12.27 -1.42
C ILE A 259 -29.31 -12.72 -2.14
N ASP A 260 -29.23 -13.77 -2.96
CA ASP A 260 -30.38 -14.28 -3.72
C ASP A 260 -31.48 -14.82 -2.78
N LEU A 261 -31.10 -15.49 -1.68
CA LEU A 261 -32.03 -15.94 -0.65
C LEU A 261 -32.71 -14.78 0.10
N LEU A 262 -31.97 -13.71 0.39
CA LEU A 262 -32.53 -12.50 1.01
C LEU A 262 -33.54 -11.81 0.08
N LYS A 263 -33.27 -11.77 -1.23
CA LYS A 263 -34.24 -11.27 -2.23
C LYS A 263 -35.50 -12.12 -2.25
N GLN A 264 -35.35 -13.45 -2.28
CA GLN A 264 -36.48 -14.37 -2.23
C GLN A 264 -37.33 -14.20 -0.96
N LYS A 265 -36.69 -13.92 0.19
CA LYS A 265 -37.38 -13.65 1.45
C LYS A 265 -38.22 -12.38 1.36
N ASN A 266 -37.67 -11.32 0.77
CA ASN A 266 -38.36 -10.04 0.58
C ASN A 266 -39.56 -10.19 -0.38
N ASP A 267 -39.39 -10.88 -1.51
CA ASP A 267 -40.50 -11.17 -2.44
C ASP A 267 -41.65 -11.92 -1.74
N LEU A 268 -41.32 -12.78 -0.78
CA LEU A 268 -42.29 -13.52 0.02
C LEU A 268 -43.04 -12.61 1.00
N ILE A 269 -42.35 -11.64 1.62
CA ILE A 269 -42.94 -10.64 2.49
C ILE A 269 -43.92 -9.76 1.70
N ASP A 270 -43.55 -9.31 0.51
CA ASP A 270 -44.40 -8.52 -0.38
C ASP A 270 -45.67 -9.29 -0.81
N GLN A 271 -45.55 -10.61 -0.98
CA GLN A 271 -46.71 -11.47 -1.27
C GLN A 271 -47.65 -11.65 -0.08
N MET A 272 -47.15 -11.58 1.17
CA MET A 272 -48.00 -11.64 2.36
C MET A 272 -48.80 -10.35 2.59
N GLN A 273 -48.34 -9.23 2.03
CA GLN A 273 -48.95 -7.90 2.21
C GLN A 273 -50.00 -7.56 1.14
N LYS A 274 -50.13 -8.39 0.09
CA LYS A 274 -51.13 -8.27 -1.00
C LYS A 274 -52.36 -9.13 -0.73
#